data_AF-A0A5C4M8X0-F1
#
_entry.id   AF-A0A5C4M8X0-F1
#
_cell.length_a   1.000
_cell.length_b   1.000
_cell.length_c   1.000
_cell.angle_alpha   90.00
_cell.angle_beta   90.00
_cell.angle_gamma   90.00
#
_symmetry.space_group_name_H-M   'P 1'
#
loop_
_entity.id
_entity.type
_entity.pdbx_description
1 polymer ?
#
loop_
_entity_poly.entity_id
_entity_poly.type
_entity_poly.pdbx_seq_one_letter_code
_entity_poly.pdbx_strand_id
1 'polypeptide(L)'
;MSAAPATAGTRRRRTGVLAFPVLVGLLFLLLVAVNVNGSSMAVLSADADPPGLIAGEPRPVRSDEYRLRTPIALSSVTQDFPRAPWIGLAEVNQVATAHGGPTRDWSTVLKPQDWGYLALGADRGLAWSWWWSFAVGLAGSYLMLLMLTRRLALSALGAVAATFTPYAAWWTSPSPALFLGYGALAAGLYLLAVQAPRRSLRWSYAVSAGLSGAAFVVALYPPWQVSLVWVIGAAVVGRLLDDRVRLRLAASTLAVTLAAAAVPLTVWLAQNRDAITAIAGTIYPGERISSAGTGSLA
;
A
#
# COMPACT_ATOMS: atom_id res chain seq x y z
N MET A 1 4.32 -48.79 11.64
CA MET A 1 3.81 -47.40 11.57
C MET A 1 4.42 -46.73 10.34
N SER A 2 3.72 -46.76 9.21
CA SER A 2 4.12 -46.10 7.96
C SER A 2 3.45 -44.75 7.89
N ALA A 3 4.23 -43.67 7.78
CA ALA A 3 3.71 -42.32 7.58
C ALA A 3 3.01 -42.23 6.20
N ALA A 4 1.72 -41.86 6.20
CA ALA A 4 0.95 -41.68 4.97
C ALA A 4 1.53 -40.51 4.14
N PRO A 5 1.63 -40.64 2.81
CA PRO A 5 2.25 -39.62 1.97
C PRO A 5 1.27 -38.45 1.74
N ALA A 6 1.55 -37.31 2.36
CA ALA A 6 0.84 -36.06 2.08
C ALA A 6 1.35 -35.40 0.79
N THR A 7 1.20 -35.99 -0.41
CA THR A 7 2.18 -35.66 -1.48
C THR A 7 1.71 -35.16 -2.84
N ALA A 8 0.42 -35.15 -3.23
CA ALA A 8 0.04 -34.60 -4.55
C ALA A 8 -1.01 -33.47 -4.51
N GLY A 9 -2.20 -33.74 -3.97
CA GLY A 9 -3.33 -32.78 -4.02
C GLY A 9 -3.13 -31.52 -3.16
N THR A 10 -2.51 -31.65 -1.98
CA THR A 10 -2.19 -30.52 -1.08
C THR A 10 -1.10 -29.63 -1.65
N ARG A 11 -0.10 -30.23 -2.31
CA ARG A 11 1.00 -29.52 -2.98
C ARG A 11 0.47 -28.72 -4.18
N ARG A 12 -0.37 -29.33 -5.02
CA ARG A 12 -1.00 -28.68 -6.18
C ARG A 12 -1.93 -27.52 -5.81
N ARG A 13 -2.63 -27.63 -4.67
CA ARG A 13 -3.48 -26.57 -4.12
C ARG A 13 -2.66 -25.41 -3.53
N ARG A 14 -1.54 -25.71 -2.85
CA ARG A 14 -0.61 -24.69 -2.34
C ARG A 14 0.12 -23.93 -3.46
N THR A 15 0.59 -24.63 -4.49
CA THR A 15 1.19 -23.98 -5.67
C THR A 15 0.18 -23.08 -6.39
N GLY A 16 -1.08 -23.49 -6.48
CA GLY A 16 -2.14 -22.66 -7.07
C GLY A 16 -2.40 -21.36 -6.29
N VAL A 17 -2.35 -21.40 -4.95
CA VAL A 17 -2.54 -20.20 -4.11
C VAL A 17 -1.43 -19.17 -4.31
N LEU A 18 -0.18 -19.62 -4.44
CA LEU A 18 0.98 -18.74 -4.54
C LEU A 18 1.30 -18.31 -5.98
N ALA A 19 0.74 -18.97 -7.00
CA ALA A 19 1.05 -18.67 -8.39
C ALA A 19 0.80 -17.19 -8.77
N PHE A 20 -0.36 -16.64 -8.37
CA PHE A 20 -0.71 -15.25 -8.67
C PHE A 20 0.24 -14.23 -8.01
N PRO A 21 0.46 -14.22 -6.67
CA PRO A 21 1.37 -13.26 -6.05
C PRO A 21 2.82 -13.45 -6.49
N VAL A 22 3.27 -14.67 -6.79
CA VAL A 22 4.60 -14.91 -7.36
C VAL A 22 4.72 -14.28 -8.74
N LEU A 23 3.73 -14.46 -9.62
CA LEU A 23 3.71 -13.82 -10.94
C LEU A 23 3.73 -12.29 -10.85
N VAL A 24 2.92 -11.72 -9.95
CA VAL A 24 2.90 -10.27 -9.68
C VAL A 24 4.28 -9.79 -9.23
N GLY A 25 4.92 -10.50 -8.30
CA GLY A 25 6.26 -10.17 -7.82
C GLY A 25 7.32 -10.26 -8.92
N LEU A 26 7.29 -11.29 -9.76
CA LEU A 26 8.21 -11.44 -10.88
C LEU A 26 8.04 -10.33 -11.93
N LEU A 27 6.79 -9.98 -12.26
CA LEU A 27 6.51 -8.89 -13.19
C LEU A 27 6.97 -7.54 -12.63
N PHE A 28 6.69 -7.27 -11.35
CA PHE A 28 7.18 -6.10 -10.64
C PHE A 28 8.71 -6.00 -10.74
N LEU A 29 9.43 -7.05 -10.36
CA LEU A 29 10.90 -7.07 -10.41
C LEU A 29 11.44 -6.91 -11.83
N LEU A 30 10.80 -7.54 -12.83
CA LEU A 30 11.17 -7.38 -14.23
C LEU A 30 11.07 -5.93 -14.68
N LEU A 31 9.93 -5.27 -14.42
CA LEU A 31 9.68 -3.88 -14.82
C LEU A 31 10.68 -2.92 -14.15
N VAL A 32 11.02 -3.15 -12.89
CA VAL A 32 12.07 -2.39 -12.18
C VAL A 32 13.46 -2.66 -12.78
N ALA A 33 13.78 -3.92 -13.08
CA ALA A 33 15.10 -4.30 -13.61
C ALA A 33 15.36 -3.64 -14.97
N VAL A 34 14.36 -3.60 -15.85
CA VAL A 34 14.42 -2.92 -17.15
C VAL A 34 14.19 -1.40 -17.08
N ASN A 35 14.05 -0.85 -15.86
CA ASN A 35 13.89 0.58 -15.60
C ASN A 35 12.67 1.22 -16.30
N VAL A 36 11.57 0.47 -16.39
CA VAL A 36 10.31 0.94 -16.98
C VAL A 36 9.39 1.48 -15.88
N ASN A 37 8.80 2.64 -16.10
CA ASN A 37 7.78 3.23 -15.22
C ASN A 37 6.71 3.92 -16.07
N GLY A 38 5.55 4.24 -15.47
CA GLY A 38 4.45 4.91 -16.17
C GLY A 38 4.40 6.43 -16.00
N SER A 39 5.47 7.05 -15.49
CA SER A 39 5.50 8.49 -15.21
C SER A 39 5.25 9.30 -16.46
N SER A 40 4.45 10.36 -16.30
CA SER A 40 4.25 11.37 -17.34
C SER A 40 5.28 12.50 -17.25
N MET A 41 6.46 12.27 -16.65
CA MET A 41 7.53 13.26 -16.53
C MET A 41 8.00 13.85 -17.87
N ALA A 42 7.80 13.15 -18.98
CA ALA A 42 8.01 13.66 -20.33
C ALA A 42 7.19 14.94 -20.64
N VAL A 43 6.09 15.21 -19.92
CA VAL A 43 5.35 16.49 -19.99
C VAL A 43 6.24 17.70 -19.64
N LEU A 44 7.30 17.49 -18.86
CA LEU A 44 8.25 18.54 -18.47
C LEU A 44 9.36 18.76 -19.50
N SER A 45 9.49 17.92 -20.52
CA SER A 45 10.47 18.12 -21.58
C SER A 45 10.03 19.28 -22.48
N ALA A 46 10.99 20.12 -22.87
CA ALA A 46 10.80 21.15 -23.89
C ALA A 46 10.98 20.61 -25.32
N ASP A 47 11.41 19.35 -25.46
CA ASP A 47 11.72 18.73 -26.74
C ASP A 47 10.44 18.21 -27.42
N ALA A 48 10.41 18.28 -28.75
CA ALA A 48 9.32 17.71 -29.55
C ALA A 48 9.25 16.17 -29.45
N ASP A 49 10.37 15.51 -29.14
CA ASP A 49 10.47 14.08 -28.86
C ASP A 49 11.11 13.88 -27.47
N PRO A 50 10.30 13.72 -26.41
CA PRO A 50 10.81 13.63 -25.05
C PRO A 50 11.68 12.37 -24.87
N PRO A 51 12.94 12.51 -24.40
CA PRO A 51 13.81 11.35 -24.20
C PRO A 51 13.20 10.37 -23.19
N GLY A 52 13.22 9.08 -23.52
CA GLY A 52 12.78 8.00 -22.63
C GLY A 52 11.32 7.56 -22.74
N LEU A 53 10.52 8.13 -23.66
CA LEU A 53 9.17 7.63 -23.94
C LEU A 53 9.25 6.30 -24.71
N ILE A 54 8.71 5.22 -24.12
CA ILE A 54 8.71 3.89 -24.73
C ILE A 54 7.41 3.64 -25.52
N ALA A 55 6.26 4.01 -24.95
CA ALA A 55 4.95 3.80 -25.54
C ALA A 55 3.90 4.75 -24.95
N GLY A 56 2.84 5.05 -25.72
CA GLY A 56 1.74 5.93 -25.31
C GLY A 56 2.09 7.41 -25.46
N GLU A 57 1.34 8.26 -24.74
CA GLU A 57 1.56 9.71 -24.73
C GLU A 57 1.58 10.22 -23.28
N PRO A 58 2.44 11.22 -22.95
CA PRO A 58 2.48 11.82 -21.62
C PRO A 58 1.13 12.46 -21.27
N ARG A 59 0.64 12.25 -20.05
CA ARG A 59 -0.71 12.67 -19.62
C ARG A 59 -0.64 13.83 -18.62
N PRO A 60 -1.03 15.06 -19.01
CA PRO A 60 -1.02 16.21 -18.11
C PRO A 60 -1.84 16.00 -16.83
N VAL A 61 -2.94 15.23 -16.92
CA VAL A 61 -3.82 14.90 -15.78
C VAL A 61 -3.09 14.18 -14.64
N ARG A 62 -1.92 13.59 -14.88
CA ARG A 62 -1.10 12.88 -13.87
C ARG A 62 -0.14 13.81 -13.11
N SER A 63 -0.43 15.12 -13.08
CA SER A 63 0.42 16.13 -12.43
C SER A 63 0.62 15.89 -10.94
N ASP A 64 -0.28 15.14 -10.30
CA ASP A 64 -0.16 14.71 -8.90
C ASP A 64 1.09 13.87 -8.65
N GLU A 65 1.62 13.18 -9.65
CA GLU A 65 2.89 12.47 -9.58
C GLU A 65 4.05 13.31 -10.12
N TYR A 66 4.05 13.64 -11.42
CA TYR A 66 5.23 14.20 -12.08
C TYR A 66 5.55 15.64 -11.67
N ARG A 67 4.61 16.42 -11.09
CA ARG A 67 4.89 17.76 -10.54
C ARG A 67 5.09 17.79 -9.02
N LEU A 68 4.60 16.78 -8.30
CA LEU A 68 4.66 16.77 -6.83
C LEU A 68 5.61 15.69 -6.32
N ARG A 69 5.20 14.41 -6.37
CA ARG A 69 5.92 13.34 -5.69
C ARG A 69 7.29 13.06 -6.31
N THR A 70 7.39 13.07 -7.64
CA THR A 70 8.62 12.67 -8.34
C THR A 70 9.75 13.67 -8.13
N PRO A 71 9.57 14.99 -8.34
CA PRO A 71 10.59 15.98 -8.00
C PRO A 71 11.03 15.92 -6.53
N ILE A 72 10.09 15.71 -5.59
CA ILE A 72 10.43 15.53 -4.16
C ILE A 72 11.28 14.27 -3.95
N ALA A 73 10.93 13.15 -4.61
CA ALA A 73 11.70 11.91 -4.51
C ALA A 73 13.14 12.06 -5.01
N LEU A 74 13.29 12.70 -6.18
CA LEU A 74 14.58 12.94 -6.80
C LEU A 74 15.43 13.88 -5.94
N SER A 75 14.83 14.94 -5.40
CA SER A 75 15.47 15.85 -4.46
C SER A 75 15.94 15.11 -3.20
N SER A 76 15.12 14.21 -2.66
CA SER A 76 15.54 13.39 -1.52
C SER A 76 16.75 12.52 -1.86
N VAL A 77 16.82 11.94 -3.06
CA VAL A 77 17.99 11.14 -3.47
C VAL A 77 19.24 12.02 -3.59
N THR A 78 19.14 13.21 -4.19
CA THR A 78 20.30 14.12 -4.37
C THR A 78 20.78 14.74 -3.05
N GLN A 79 19.89 14.91 -2.08
CA GLN A 79 20.20 15.44 -0.75
C GLN A 79 20.51 14.36 0.29
N ASP A 80 20.72 13.11 -0.14
CA ASP A 80 21.07 11.99 0.74
C ASP A 80 19.99 11.64 1.79
N PHE A 81 18.73 11.65 1.34
CA PHE A 81 17.52 11.23 2.05
C PHE A 81 17.21 12.02 3.33
N PRO A 82 17.15 13.36 3.26
CA PRO A 82 16.95 14.20 4.44
C PRO A 82 15.55 14.00 5.02
N ARG A 83 15.46 14.06 6.35
CA ARG A 83 14.19 13.97 7.07
C ARG A 83 13.33 15.24 6.91
N ALA A 84 13.98 16.40 7.04
CA ALA A 84 13.35 17.71 7.06
C ALA A 84 14.13 18.71 6.19
N PRO A 85 14.21 18.49 4.86
CA PRO A 85 14.82 19.47 3.97
C PRO A 85 13.96 20.74 3.89
N TRP A 86 14.60 21.83 3.52
CA TRP A 86 13.91 23.04 3.08
C TRP A 86 13.25 22.80 1.74
N ILE A 87 11.92 22.94 1.68
CA ILE A 87 11.15 22.94 0.43
C ILE A 87 10.45 24.29 0.32
N GLY A 88 10.83 25.06 -0.69
CA GLY A 88 10.34 26.42 -0.86
C GLY A 88 10.82 27.32 0.27
N LEU A 89 9.91 27.74 1.15
CA LEU A 89 10.16 28.73 2.20
C LEU A 89 10.17 28.17 3.62
N ALA A 90 10.06 26.84 3.78
CA ALA A 90 10.01 26.21 5.10
C ALA A 90 10.65 24.82 5.10
N GLU A 91 11.03 24.35 6.29
CA GLU A 91 11.38 22.95 6.51
C GLU A 91 10.13 22.07 6.44
N VAL A 92 10.21 20.98 5.67
CA VAL A 92 9.10 20.06 5.47
C VAL A 92 9.49 18.69 6.00
N ASN A 93 8.75 18.19 6.98
CA ASN A 93 8.94 16.84 7.49
C ASN A 93 8.43 15.80 6.47
N GLN A 94 9.36 15.20 5.73
CA GLN A 94 9.07 14.20 4.70
C GLN A 94 8.46 12.92 5.27
N VAL A 95 8.74 12.60 6.53
CA VAL A 95 8.27 11.38 7.19
C VAL A 95 6.76 11.42 7.42
N ALA A 96 6.21 12.60 7.71
CA ALA A 96 4.81 12.82 8.06
C ALA A 96 4.04 13.71 7.07
N THR A 97 4.46 13.70 5.80
CA THR A 97 3.77 14.39 4.72
C THR A 97 3.23 13.38 3.71
N ALA A 98 1.98 13.57 3.26
CA ALA A 98 1.30 12.67 2.31
C ALA A 98 2.05 12.45 0.99
N HIS A 99 2.74 13.49 0.50
CA HIS A 99 3.59 13.44 -0.70
C HIS A 99 5.08 13.49 -0.35
N GLY A 100 5.43 13.06 0.87
CA GLY A 100 6.80 13.08 1.36
C GLY A 100 7.75 12.21 0.52
N GLY A 101 8.99 12.65 0.41
CA GLY A 101 10.08 11.93 -0.23
C GLY A 101 10.56 10.72 0.56
N PRO A 102 11.34 9.82 -0.07
CA PRO A 102 12.03 8.75 0.64
C PRO A 102 13.00 9.34 1.67
N THR A 103 13.09 8.73 2.85
CA THR A 103 13.99 9.15 3.94
C THR A 103 14.75 7.97 4.50
N ARG A 104 15.86 8.21 5.21
CA ARG A 104 16.51 7.18 6.04
C ARG A 104 15.92 7.03 7.45
N ASP A 105 14.77 7.64 7.72
CA ASP A 105 14.09 7.45 8.99
C ASP A 105 13.72 5.97 9.18
N TRP A 106 13.71 5.53 10.44
CA TRP A 106 13.39 4.15 10.79
C TRP A 106 12.00 3.72 10.26
N SER A 107 11.04 4.65 10.17
CA SER A 107 9.68 4.37 9.73
C SER A 107 9.59 4.04 8.23
N THR A 108 10.66 4.25 7.46
CA THR A 108 10.77 3.79 6.07
C THR A 108 10.62 2.27 5.95
N VAL A 109 10.86 1.50 7.03
CA VAL A 109 10.54 0.06 7.07
C VAL A 109 9.05 -0.22 6.82
N LEU A 110 8.16 0.72 7.16
CA LEU A 110 6.73 0.65 6.91
C LEU A 110 6.31 1.28 5.57
N LYS A 111 7.27 1.81 4.80
CA LYS A 111 7.06 2.41 3.48
C LYS A 111 7.86 1.67 2.41
N PRO A 112 7.58 0.37 2.15
CA PRO A 112 8.33 -0.38 1.15
C PRO A 112 8.21 0.18 -0.28
N GLN A 113 7.21 1.02 -0.56
CA GLN A 113 7.15 1.81 -1.80
C GLN A 113 8.36 2.73 -2.02
N ASP A 114 9.09 3.10 -0.96
CA ASP A 114 10.23 4.02 -1.03
C ASP A 114 11.58 3.28 -1.11
N TRP A 115 11.62 1.97 -0.83
CA TRP A 115 12.87 1.20 -0.72
C TRP A 115 13.71 1.20 -1.99
N GLY A 116 13.07 1.20 -3.16
CA GLY A 116 13.79 1.27 -4.43
C GLY A 116 14.64 2.52 -4.57
N TYR A 117 14.19 3.66 -4.04
CA TYR A 117 15.01 4.88 -4.07
C TYR A 117 16.26 4.74 -3.21
N LEU A 118 16.13 4.13 -2.02
CA LEU A 118 17.25 3.93 -1.11
C LEU A 118 18.27 2.91 -1.65
N ALA A 119 17.79 1.86 -2.32
CA ALA A 119 18.63 0.74 -2.74
C ALA A 119 19.16 0.87 -4.19
N LEU A 120 18.38 1.49 -5.08
CA LEU A 120 18.62 1.46 -6.54
C LEU A 120 18.85 2.86 -7.14
N GLY A 121 18.81 3.91 -6.32
CA GLY A 121 18.96 5.30 -6.76
C GLY A 121 17.69 5.89 -7.38
N ALA A 122 17.84 7.04 -8.04
CA ALA A 122 16.73 7.84 -8.55
C ALA A 122 15.90 7.12 -9.62
N ASP A 123 16.55 6.65 -10.69
CA ASP A 123 15.85 6.12 -11.88
C ASP A 123 15.06 4.85 -11.56
N ARG A 124 15.75 3.81 -11.08
CA ARG A 124 15.12 2.54 -10.71
C ARG A 124 14.26 2.67 -9.46
N GLY A 125 14.53 3.65 -8.60
CA GLY A 125 13.69 3.99 -7.47
C GLY A 125 12.32 4.49 -7.89
N LEU A 126 12.24 5.30 -8.97
CA LEU A 126 10.97 5.72 -9.55
C LEU A 126 10.19 4.52 -10.10
N ALA A 127 10.85 3.64 -10.86
CA ALA A 127 10.21 2.41 -11.34
C ALA A 127 9.69 1.53 -10.20
N TRP A 128 10.48 1.36 -9.13
CA TRP A 128 10.07 0.63 -7.94
C TRP A 128 8.83 1.24 -7.29
N SER A 129 8.86 2.53 -6.99
CA SER A 129 7.78 3.22 -6.30
C SER A 129 6.48 3.18 -7.12
N TRP A 130 6.61 3.36 -8.43
CA TRP A 130 5.50 3.28 -9.37
C TRP A 130 4.80 1.92 -9.33
N TRP A 131 5.55 0.84 -9.58
CA TRP A 131 4.98 -0.48 -9.69
C TRP A 131 4.62 -1.10 -8.34
N TRP A 132 5.22 -0.65 -7.24
CA TRP A 132 4.91 -1.15 -5.90
C TRP A 132 3.44 -0.96 -5.55
N SER A 133 2.86 0.21 -5.86
CA SER A 133 1.44 0.51 -5.60
C SER A 133 0.50 -0.51 -6.25
N PHE A 134 0.80 -0.89 -7.50
CA PHE A 134 0.04 -1.91 -8.21
C PHE A 134 0.34 -3.33 -7.71
N ALA A 135 1.60 -3.64 -7.41
CA ALA A 135 1.99 -4.96 -6.93
C ALA A 135 1.33 -5.29 -5.58
N VAL A 136 1.36 -4.35 -4.63
CA VAL A 136 0.69 -4.54 -3.34
C VAL A 136 -0.84 -4.48 -3.48
N GLY A 137 -1.36 -3.64 -4.38
CA GLY A 137 -2.78 -3.61 -4.75
C GLY A 137 -3.27 -4.98 -5.20
N LEU A 138 -2.57 -5.60 -6.15
CA LEU A 138 -2.89 -6.92 -6.68
C LEU A 138 -2.73 -8.02 -5.64
N ALA A 139 -1.59 -8.07 -4.95
CA ALA A 139 -1.30 -9.13 -3.99
C ALA A 139 -2.21 -9.07 -2.74
N GLY A 140 -2.42 -7.87 -2.20
CA GLY A 140 -3.29 -7.64 -1.04
C GLY A 140 -4.76 -7.91 -1.35
N SER A 141 -5.28 -7.37 -2.46
CA SER A 141 -6.66 -7.63 -2.90
C SER A 141 -6.88 -9.11 -3.18
N TYR A 142 -5.92 -9.77 -3.84
CA TYR A 142 -5.99 -11.21 -4.10
C TYR A 142 -6.08 -12.01 -2.81
N LEU A 143 -5.24 -11.72 -1.81
CA LEU A 143 -5.27 -12.44 -0.55
C LEU A 143 -6.61 -12.27 0.18
N MET A 144 -7.10 -11.03 0.27
CA MET A 144 -8.40 -10.74 0.89
C MET A 144 -9.52 -11.47 0.17
N LEU A 145 -9.62 -11.31 -1.16
CA LEU A 145 -10.66 -11.95 -1.97
C LEU A 145 -10.57 -13.47 -1.94
N LEU A 146 -9.37 -14.04 -1.81
CA LEU A 146 -9.20 -15.47 -1.62
C LEU A 146 -9.76 -15.95 -0.28
N MET A 147 -9.59 -15.17 0.78
CA MET A 147 -10.17 -15.47 2.08
C MET A 147 -11.70 -15.35 2.09
N LEU A 148 -12.25 -14.41 1.32
CA LEU A 148 -13.70 -14.24 1.17
C LEU A 148 -14.31 -15.34 0.28
N THR A 149 -13.83 -15.47 -0.95
CA THR A 149 -14.45 -16.30 -2.00
C THR A 149 -14.02 -17.76 -1.97
N ARG A 150 -12.83 -18.08 -1.42
CA ARG A 150 -12.18 -19.40 -1.49
C ARG A 150 -12.00 -19.94 -2.93
N ARG A 151 -12.04 -19.07 -3.94
CA ARG A 151 -11.94 -19.41 -5.36
C ARG A 151 -10.76 -18.68 -6.00
N LEU A 152 -9.74 -19.42 -6.43
CA LEU A 152 -8.48 -18.86 -6.96
C LEU A 152 -8.71 -17.92 -8.14
N ALA A 153 -9.40 -18.39 -9.19
CA ALA A 153 -9.63 -17.60 -10.40
C ALA A 153 -10.44 -16.33 -10.12
N LEU A 154 -11.52 -16.46 -9.33
CA LEU A 154 -12.36 -15.30 -8.96
C LEU A 154 -11.58 -14.27 -8.14
N SER A 155 -10.69 -14.73 -7.25
CA SER A 155 -9.86 -13.84 -6.43
C SER A 155 -8.81 -13.13 -7.27
N ALA A 156 -8.19 -13.81 -8.23
CA ALA A 156 -7.21 -13.22 -9.14
C ALA A 156 -7.87 -12.19 -10.06
N LEU A 157 -9.00 -12.54 -10.71
CA LEU A 157 -9.75 -11.62 -11.56
C LEU A 157 -10.29 -10.43 -10.77
N GLY A 158 -10.82 -10.67 -9.57
CA GLY A 158 -11.30 -9.61 -8.69
C GLY A 158 -10.18 -8.70 -8.21
N ALA A 159 -8.97 -9.22 -7.97
CA ALA A 159 -7.82 -8.40 -7.58
C ALA A 159 -7.36 -7.48 -8.72
N VAL A 160 -7.33 -8.01 -9.95
CA VAL A 160 -7.06 -7.21 -11.16
C VAL A 160 -8.12 -6.13 -11.30
N ALA A 161 -9.40 -6.49 -11.25
CA ALA A 161 -10.49 -5.53 -11.35
C ALA A 161 -10.39 -4.44 -10.28
N ALA A 162 -10.19 -4.81 -9.01
CA ALA A 162 -10.09 -3.88 -7.89
C ALA A 162 -8.93 -2.89 -8.04
N THR A 163 -7.75 -3.39 -8.44
CA THR A 163 -6.52 -2.59 -8.54
C THR A 163 -6.51 -1.65 -9.74
N PHE A 164 -7.23 -1.99 -10.81
CA PHE A 164 -7.30 -1.19 -12.04
C PHE A 164 -8.67 -0.52 -12.24
N THR A 165 -9.45 -0.34 -11.18
CA THR A 165 -10.67 0.48 -11.22
C THR A 165 -10.36 1.97 -11.44
N PRO A 166 -11.31 2.77 -11.94
CA PRO A 166 -11.20 4.22 -11.95
C PRO A 166 -10.92 4.82 -10.57
N TYR A 167 -11.46 4.22 -9.50
CA TYR A 167 -11.14 4.61 -8.11
C TYR A 167 -9.65 4.39 -7.80
N ALA A 168 -9.14 3.19 -8.06
CA ALA A 168 -7.75 2.84 -7.77
C ALA A 168 -6.75 3.65 -8.62
N ALA A 169 -7.17 4.03 -9.82
CA ALA A 169 -6.40 4.85 -10.77
C ALA A 169 -6.68 6.35 -10.66
N TRP A 170 -7.46 6.81 -9.67
CA TRP A 170 -7.85 8.22 -9.54
C TRP A 170 -6.63 9.12 -9.39
N TRP A 171 -5.75 8.78 -8.45
CA TRP A 171 -4.45 9.42 -8.24
C TRP A 171 -3.30 8.43 -8.40
N THR A 172 -2.16 8.95 -8.82
CA THR A 172 -0.89 8.25 -8.98
C THR A 172 -0.04 8.38 -7.72
N SER A 173 -0.11 9.53 -7.03
CA SER A 173 0.56 9.70 -5.74
C SER A 173 -0.19 10.67 -4.80
N PRO A 174 -0.50 10.27 -3.55
CA PRO A 174 -0.42 8.90 -3.03
C PRO A 174 -1.52 8.03 -3.67
N SER A 175 -1.14 6.88 -4.22
CA SER A 175 -2.02 6.04 -5.03
C SER A 175 -3.13 5.37 -4.20
N PRO A 176 -4.43 5.46 -4.57
CA PRO A 176 -5.49 4.70 -3.92
C PRO A 176 -5.28 3.18 -4.01
N ALA A 177 -4.61 2.68 -5.05
CA ALA A 177 -4.23 1.27 -5.19
C ALA A 177 -3.25 0.82 -4.08
N LEU A 178 -2.34 1.70 -3.63
CA LEU A 178 -1.43 1.44 -2.52
C LEU A 178 -2.21 1.22 -1.21
N PHE A 179 -3.15 2.13 -0.91
CA PHE A 179 -3.98 2.04 0.29
C PHE A 179 -4.89 0.81 0.26
N LEU A 180 -5.53 0.54 -0.89
CA LEU A 180 -6.31 -0.68 -1.09
C LEU A 180 -5.44 -1.92 -0.84
N GLY A 181 -4.23 -1.95 -1.38
CA GLY A 181 -3.29 -3.05 -1.23
C GLY A 181 -2.91 -3.31 0.23
N TYR A 182 -2.46 -2.30 0.97
CA TYR A 182 -2.10 -2.47 2.38
C TYR A 182 -3.30 -2.84 3.26
N GLY A 183 -4.45 -2.19 3.05
CA GLY A 183 -5.67 -2.47 3.80
C GLY A 183 -6.18 -3.90 3.54
N ALA A 184 -6.22 -4.32 2.27
CA ALA A 184 -6.64 -5.66 1.88
C ALA A 184 -5.64 -6.73 2.34
N LEU A 185 -4.33 -6.45 2.27
CA LEU A 185 -3.30 -7.34 2.79
C LEU A 185 -3.46 -7.54 4.30
N ALA A 186 -3.66 -6.46 5.06
CA ALA A 186 -3.91 -6.53 6.50
C ALA A 186 -5.17 -7.38 6.82
N ALA A 187 -6.27 -7.14 6.10
CA ALA A 187 -7.50 -7.90 6.25
C ALA A 187 -7.34 -9.39 5.90
N GLY A 188 -6.69 -9.69 4.78
CA GLY A 188 -6.42 -11.06 4.34
C GLY A 188 -5.54 -11.83 5.32
N LEU A 189 -4.48 -11.19 5.84
CA LEU A 189 -3.62 -11.75 6.88
C LEU A 189 -4.36 -11.97 8.21
N TYR A 190 -5.23 -11.04 8.61
CA TYR A 190 -6.07 -11.21 9.78
C TYR A 190 -7.03 -12.41 9.64
N LEU A 191 -7.67 -12.54 8.47
CA LEU A 191 -8.56 -13.68 8.17
C LEU A 191 -7.79 -15.02 8.13
N LEU A 192 -6.54 -15.03 7.65
CA LEU A 192 -5.65 -16.18 7.76
C LEU A 192 -5.30 -16.48 9.21
N ALA A 193 -5.05 -15.47 10.04
CA ALA A 193 -4.68 -15.63 11.45
C ALA A 193 -5.77 -16.34 12.25
N VAL A 194 -7.04 -15.95 12.07
CA VAL A 194 -8.17 -16.60 12.78
C VAL A 194 -8.45 -18.03 12.29
N GLN A 195 -8.03 -18.38 11.08
CA GLN A 195 -8.15 -19.73 10.50
C GLN A 195 -6.88 -20.57 10.66
N ALA A 196 -5.81 -20.03 11.26
CA ALA A 196 -4.51 -20.70 11.27
C ALA A 196 -4.54 -21.99 12.12
N PRO A 197 -3.96 -23.10 11.61
CA PRO A 197 -3.99 -24.39 12.29
C PRO A 197 -3.07 -24.46 13.51
N ARG A 198 -2.09 -23.54 13.61
CA ARG A 198 -1.07 -23.50 14.67
C ARG A 198 -1.06 -22.12 15.30
N ARG A 199 -0.89 -22.07 16.62
CA ARG A 199 -0.79 -20.80 17.37
C ARG A 199 0.35 -19.91 16.88
N SER A 200 1.50 -20.48 16.55
CA SER A 200 2.64 -19.72 15.99
C SER A 200 2.29 -19.03 14.67
N LEU A 201 1.63 -19.75 13.74
CA LEU A 201 1.18 -19.18 12.47
C LEU A 201 0.11 -18.11 12.69
N ARG A 202 -0.82 -18.33 13.62
CA ARG A 202 -1.83 -17.33 13.99
C ARG A 202 -1.16 -16.01 14.40
N TRP A 203 -0.19 -16.07 15.30
CA TRP A 203 0.48 -14.87 15.80
C TRP A 203 1.37 -14.23 14.75
N SER A 204 2.05 -15.04 13.93
CA SER A 204 2.81 -14.52 12.78
C SER A 204 1.89 -13.74 11.83
N TYR A 205 0.76 -14.31 11.41
CA TYR A 205 -0.19 -13.62 10.54
C TYR A 205 -0.83 -12.39 11.20
N ALA A 206 -1.16 -12.45 12.49
CA ALA A 206 -1.70 -11.31 13.23
C ALA A 206 -0.69 -10.16 13.31
N VAL A 207 0.58 -10.45 13.59
CA VAL A 207 1.65 -9.45 13.60
C VAL A 207 1.86 -8.87 12.19
N SER A 208 1.93 -9.71 11.15
CA SER A 208 2.04 -9.24 9.77
C SER A 208 0.84 -8.39 9.33
N ALA A 209 -0.38 -8.73 9.78
CA ALA A 209 -1.57 -7.93 9.55
C ALA A 209 -1.44 -6.55 10.22
N GLY A 210 -0.95 -6.50 11.46
CA GLY A 210 -0.71 -5.26 12.20
C GLY A 210 0.33 -4.36 11.51
N LEU A 211 1.45 -4.94 11.07
CA LEU A 211 2.49 -4.20 10.34
C LEU A 211 2.00 -3.70 8.97
N SER A 212 1.18 -4.48 8.26
CA SER A 212 0.54 -4.04 7.01
C SER A 212 -0.45 -2.90 7.27
N GLY A 213 -1.20 -2.97 8.38
CA GLY A 213 -2.04 -1.87 8.85
C GLY A 213 -1.24 -0.63 9.26
N ALA A 214 -0.06 -0.79 9.84
CA ALA A 214 0.83 0.32 10.14
C ALA A 214 1.36 0.98 8.84
N ALA A 215 1.74 0.19 7.83
CA ALA A 215 2.11 0.67 6.50
C ALA A 215 0.96 1.48 5.84
N PHE A 216 -0.27 0.97 5.96
CA PHE A 216 -1.47 1.68 5.52
C PHE A 216 -1.64 3.04 6.19
N VAL A 217 -1.37 3.14 7.50
CA VAL A 217 -1.49 4.39 8.27
C VAL A 217 -0.38 5.38 7.92
N VAL A 218 0.89 4.96 7.89
CA VAL A 218 2.03 5.87 7.65
C VAL A 218 2.16 6.34 6.21
N ALA A 219 1.48 5.69 5.25
CA ALA A 219 1.30 6.24 3.91
C ALA A 219 0.49 7.55 3.91
N LEU A 220 -0.21 7.83 5.03
CA LEU A 220 -0.77 9.12 5.44
C LEU A 220 -1.60 9.84 4.38
N TYR A 221 -2.80 9.31 4.11
CA TYR A 221 -3.82 10.05 3.36
C TYR A 221 -5.22 9.69 3.87
N PRO A 222 -5.73 10.41 4.89
CA PRO A 222 -6.98 10.08 5.58
C PRO A 222 -8.19 9.87 4.66
N PRO A 223 -8.41 10.65 3.57
CA PRO A 223 -9.54 10.43 2.69
C PRO A 223 -9.61 9.00 2.11
N TRP A 224 -8.48 8.44 1.65
CA TRP A 224 -8.44 7.06 1.15
C TRP A 224 -8.57 6.06 2.30
N GLN A 225 -7.91 6.35 3.42
CA GLN A 225 -7.88 5.45 4.56
C GLN A 225 -9.28 5.24 5.16
N VAL A 226 -10.01 6.32 5.43
CA VAL A 226 -11.34 6.27 6.05
C VAL A 226 -12.33 5.51 5.16
N SER A 227 -12.37 5.81 3.85
CA SER A 227 -13.27 5.12 2.92
C SER A 227 -13.00 3.62 2.85
N LEU A 228 -11.73 3.21 2.81
CA LEU A 228 -11.36 1.80 2.72
C LEU A 228 -11.62 1.04 4.02
N VAL A 229 -11.39 1.66 5.19
CA VAL A 229 -11.63 1.03 6.50
C VAL A 229 -13.08 0.55 6.65
N TRP A 230 -14.05 1.35 6.21
CA TRP A 230 -15.47 0.96 6.28
C TRP A 230 -15.78 -0.25 5.40
N VAL A 231 -15.37 -0.23 4.13
CA VAL A 231 -15.66 -1.29 3.17
C VAL A 231 -14.94 -2.59 3.54
N ILE A 232 -13.64 -2.51 3.82
CA ILE A 232 -12.82 -3.68 4.18
C ILE A 232 -13.25 -4.22 5.56
N GLY A 233 -13.53 -3.33 6.52
CA GLY A 233 -14.02 -3.70 7.85
C GLY A 233 -15.33 -4.48 7.78
N ALA A 234 -16.30 -4.00 6.99
CA ALA A 234 -17.56 -4.70 6.76
C ALA A 234 -17.35 -6.09 6.14
N ALA A 235 -16.45 -6.21 5.15
CA ALA A 235 -16.12 -7.49 4.52
C ALA A 235 -15.47 -8.48 5.50
N VAL A 236 -14.55 -8.01 6.36
CA VAL A 236 -13.93 -8.84 7.40
C VAL A 236 -14.97 -9.30 8.41
N VAL A 237 -15.82 -8.41 8.92
CA VAL A 237 -16.87 -8.75 9.88
C VAL A 237 -17.84 -9.76 9.27
N GLY A 238 -18.35 -9.50 8.06
CA GLY A 238 -19.22 -10.42 7.34
C GLY A 238 -18.59 -11.80 7.21
N ARG A 239 -17.30 -11.87 6.89
CA ARG A 239 -16.59 -13.15 6.79
C ARG A 239 -16.44 -13.87 8.13
N LEU A 240 -16.13 -13.16 9.20
CA LEU A 240 -16.05 -13.75 10.53
C LEU A 240 -17.39 -14.37 10.95
N LEU A 241 -18.50 -13.71 10.59
CA LEU A 241 -19.86 -14.18 10.86
C LEU A 241 -20.19 -15.43 10.03
N ASP A 242 -19.91 -15.42 8.73
CA ASP A 242 -20.12 -16.57 7.83
C ASP A 242 -19.36 -17.81 8.30
N ASP A 243 -18.11 -17.62 8.69
CA ASP A 243 -17.24 -18.69 9.20
C ASP A 243 -17.54 -19.04 10.67
N ARG A 244 -18.48 -18.34 11.31
CA ARG A 244 -18.88 -18.49 12.71
C ARG A 244 -17.67 -18.50 13.65
N VAL A 245 -16.72 -17.60 13.39
CA VAL A 245 -15.49 -17.49 14.18
C VAL A 245 -15.86 -17.12 15.61
N ARG A 246 -15.35 -17.89 16.57
CA ARG A 246 -15.56 -17.64 18.01
C ARG A 246 -15.12 -16.22 18.36
N LEU A 247 -16.00 -15.43 18.99
CA LEU A 247 -15.72 -14.03 19.33
C LEU A 247 -14.41 -13.86 20.13
N ARG A 248 -14.18 -14.72 21.13
CA ARG A 248 -12.92 -14.71 21.92
C ARG A 248 -11.67 -14.92 21.05
N LEU A 249 -11.77 -15.75 20.01
CA LEU A 249 -10.68 -16.00 19.06
C LEU A 249 -10.45 -14.76 18.17
N ALA A 250 -11.52 -14.21 17.59
CA ALA A 250 -11.44 -13.02 16.76
C ALA A 250 -10.87 -11.81 17.54
N ALA A 251 -11.38 -11.58 18.76
CA ALA A 251 -10.96 -10.48 19.63
C ALA A 251 -9.50 -10.62 20.08
N SER A 252 -9.06 -11.82 20.50
CA SER A 252 -7.65 -12.02 20.88
C SER A 252 -6.69 -11.92 19.68
N THR A 253 -7.11 -12.31 18.47
CA THR A 253 -6.31 -12.07 17.24
C THR A 253 -6.24 -10.58 16.93
N LEU A 254 -7.36 -9.88 17.06
CA LEU A 254 -7.44 -8.44 16.81
C LEU A 254 -6.57 -7.67 17.80
N ALA A 255 -6.59 -8.03 19.09
CA ALA A 255 -5.74 -7.42 20.10
C ALA A 255 -4.26 -7.51 19.75
N VAL A 256 -3.77 -8.68 19.30
CA VAL A 256 -2.38 -8.85 18.86
C VAL A 256 -2.10 -8.05 17.57
N THR A 257 -3.04 -8.03 16.64
CA THR A 257 -2.93 -7.26 15.39
C THR A 257 -2.80 -5.76 15.68
N LEU A 258 -3.66 -5.23 16.56
CA LEU A 258 -3.64 -3.83 16.98
C LEU A 258 -2.39 -3.50 17.79
N ALA A 259 -1.94 -4.38 18.69
CA ALA A 259 -0.69 -4.19 19.43
C ALA A 259 0.52 -4.11 18.49
N ALA A 260 0.60 -5.00 17.49
CA ALA A 260 1.68 -5.00 16.51
C ALA A 260 1.70 -3.72 15.65
N ALA A 261 0.55 -3.12 15.36
CA ALA A 261 0.46 -1.82 14.69
C ALA A 261 0.77 -0.65 15.65
N ALA A 262 0.26 -0.71 16.87
CA ALA A 262 0.34 0.38 17.84
C ALA A 262 1.77 0.69 18.28
N VAL A 263 2.64 -0.32 18.38
CA VAL A 263 4.05 -0.12 18.77
C VAL A 263 4.78 0.84 17.82
N PRO A 264 4.95 0.53 16.52
CA PRO A 264 5.61 1.45 15.62
C PRO A 264 4.80 2.74 15.41
N LEU A 265 3.48 2.68 15.35
CA LEU A 265 2.67 3.90 15.15
C LEU A 265 2.79 4.89 16.30
N THR A 266 2.87 4.43 17.55
CA THR A 266 3.08 5.32 18.70
C THR A 266 4.44 6.02 18.61
N VAL A 267 5.49 5.29 18.25
CA VAL A 267 6.83 5.87 18.07
C VAL A 267 6.81 6.89 16.92
N TRP A 268 6.17 6.54 15.79
CA TRP A 268 6.07 7.42 14.63
C TRP A 268 5.27 8.68 14.94
N LEU A 269 4.13 8.55 15.64
CA LEU A 269 3.30 9.68 16.06
C LEU A 269 4.06 10.59 17.01
N ALA A 270 4.72 10.03 18.03
CA ALA A 270 5.49 10.82 18.99
C ALA A 270 6.62 11.60 18.31
N GLN A 271 7.34 10.96 17.38
CA GLN A 271 8.44 11.56 16.63
C GLN A 271 7.99 12.65 15.64
N ASN A 272 6.75 12.57 15.14
CA ASN A 272 6.23 13.48 14.13
C ASN A 272 5.06 14.35 14.63
N ARG A 273 4.86 14.43 15.94
CA ARG A 273 3.70 15.07 16.57
C ARG A 273 3.54 16.53 16.14
N ASP A 274 4.63 17.27 16.03
CA ASP A 274 4.60 18.71 15.72
C ASP A 274 4.15 18.92 14.27
N ALA A 275 4.68 18.12 13.33
CA ALA A 275 4.26 18.15 11.93
C ALA A 275 2.80 17.72 11.75
N ILE A 276 2.36 16.66 12.46
CA ILE A 276 0.97 16.18 12.40
C ILE A 276 0.01 17.23 12.98
N THR A 277 0.39 17.88 14.08
CA THR A 277 -0.40 18.95 14.71
C THR A 277 -0.50 20.16 13.78
N ALA A 278 0.61 20.55 13.15
CA ALA A 278 0.63 21.62 12.17
C ALA A 278 -0.30 21.31 10.98
N ILE A 279 -0.22 20.10 10.40
CA ILE A 279 -1.11 19.66 9.31
C ILE A 279 -2.58 19.68 9.75
N ALA A 280 -2.89 19.17 10.95
CA ALA A 280 -4.24 19.14 11.49
C ALA A 280 -4.83 20.54 11.77
N GLY A 281 -3.98 21.55 12.00
CA GLY A 281 -4.37 22.95 12.20
C GLY A 281 -4.46 23.79 10.92
N THR A 282 -4.23 23.20 9.74
CA THR A 282 -4.35 23.92 8.46
C THR A 282 -5.79 23.97 7.97
N ILE A 283 -6.12 24.98 7.13
CA ILE A 283 -7.41 25.04 6.41
C ILE A 283 -7.65 23.76 5.58
N TYR A 284 -6.61 23.27 4.91
CA TYR A 284 -6.61 21.98 4.22
C TYR A 284 -5.34 21.18 4.58
N PRO A 285 -5.46 19.93 5.06
CA PRO A 285 -6.70 19.16 5.19
C PRO A 285 -7.43 19.34 6.54
N GLY A 286 -6.90 20.10 7.49
CA GLY A 286 -7.35 20.10 8.90
C GLY A 286 -8.79 20.56 9.13
N GLU A 287 -9.12 21.78 8.73
CA GLU A 287 -10.46 22.37 8.93
C GLU A 287 -11.48 21.95 7.87
N ARG A 288 -11.09 21.10 6.91
CA ARG A 288 -11.97 20.72 5.80
C ARG A 288 -13.11 19.83 6.30
N ILE A 289 -14.33 20.37 6.29
CA ILE A 289 -15.56 19.61 6.47
C ILE A 289 -16.21 19.39 5.10
N SER A 290 -16.40 18.13 4.72
CA SER A 290 -17.22 17.76 3.57
C SER A 290 -18.40 16.95 4.07
N SER A 291 -19.62 17.46 3.90
CA SER A 291 -20.83 16.70 4.17
C SER A 291 -20.93 15.54 3.18
N ALA A 292 -21.30 14.35 3.66
CA ALA A 292 -21.51 13.20 2.79
C ALA A 292 -22.75 13.43 1.92
N GLY A 293 -22.68 13.05 0.63
CA GLY A 293 -23.85 13.07 -0.26
C GLY A 293 -24.23 14.44 -0.85
N THR A 294 -23.43 15.49 -0.64
CA THR A 294 -23.66 16.83 -1.23
C THR A 294 -22.98 17.04 -2.59
N GLY A 295 -22.30 16.03 -3.11
CA GLY A 295 -21.73 16.06 -4.46
C GLY A 295 -22.83 16.11 -5.52
N SER A 296 -22.86 17.17 -6.31
CA SER A 296 -23.71 17.29 -7.49
C SER A 296 -22.98 16.69 -8.70
N LEU A 297 -23.70 15.92 -9.52
CA LEU A 297 -23.25 15.49 -10.85
C LEU A 297 -23.71 16.44 -11.96
N ALA A 298 -24.40 17.54 -11.59
CA ALA A 298 -24.79 18.61 -12.50
C ALA A 298 -23.62 19.54 -12.80
#